data_AF-A0A6J6I440-F1
#
_entry.id   AF-A0A6J6I440-F1
#
_cell.length_a   1.000
_cell.length_b   1.000
_cell.length_c   1.000
_cell.angle_alpha   90.00
_cell.angle_beta   90.00
_cell.angle_gamma   90.00
#
_symmetry.space_group_name_H-M   'P 1'
#
loop_
_entity.id
_entity.type
_entity.pdbx_description
1 polymer ?
#
loop_
_entity_poly.entity_id
_entity_poly.type
_entity_poly.pdbx_seq_one_letter_code
_entity_poly.pdbx_strand_id
1 'polypeptide(L)' 'MSVNVGTITPIPSEEEAVAIAAAITAMWPQPYNAPQDSSPAQSAWRFSGRWWDTNAISRRRRPGA' A
#
# COMPACT_ATOMS: atom_id res chain seq x y z
N MET A 1 -1.24 26.65 5.08
CA MET A 1 -2.40 26.41 4.21
C MET A 1 -3.63 26.45 5.10
N SER A 2 -4.35 27.56 5.17
CA SER A 2 -5.54 27.68 6.02
C SER A 2 -6.73 27.17 5.23
N VAL A 3 -7.30 26.03 5.64
CA VAL A 3 -8.53 25.52 5.05
C VAL A 3 -9.66 26.40 5.56
N ASN A 4 -10.21 27.23 4.67
CA ASN A 4 -11.37 28.04 4.98
C ASN A 4 -12.59 27.12 4.99
N VAL A 5 -12.91 26.54 6.14
CA VAL A 5 -14.12 25.72 6.31
C VAL A 5 -15.30 26.69 6.32
N GLY A 6 -16.06 26.74 5.23
CA GLY A 6 -17.26 27.56 5.15
C GLY A 6 -18.22 27.24 6.30
N THR A 7 -18.97 28.25 6.75
CA THR A 7 -20.03 28.05 7.75
C THR A 7 -21.15 27.22 7.14
N ILE A 8 -21.44 26.06 7.72
CA ILE A 8 -22.56 25.20 7.31
C ILE A 8 -23.86 25.83 7.83
N THR A 9 -24.72 26.27 6.92
CA THR A 9 -26.04 26.83 7.25
C THR A 9 -27.13 26.19 6.38
N PRO A 10 -28.23 25.68 6.96
CA PRO A 10 -28.54 25.65 8.40
C PRO A 10 -27.61 24.70 9.18
N ILE A 11 -27.53 24.92 10.50
CA ILE A 11 -26.83 23.99 11.40
C ILE A 11 -27.66 22.69 11.43
N PRO A 12 -27.05 21.53 11.10
CA PRO A 12 -27.76 20.27 11.12
C PRO A 12 -28.20 19.91 12.55
N SER A 13 -29.31 19.18 12.65
CA SER A 13 -29.69 18.55 13.92
C SER A 13 -28.67 17.49 14.33
N GLU A 14 -28.74 17.01 15.58
CA GLU A 14 -27.85 15.95 16.07
C GLU A 14 -28.04 14.67 15.25
N GLU A 15 -29.28 14.32 14.91
CA GLU A 15 -29.61 13.16 14.08
C GLU A 15 -29.04 13.29 12.66
N GLU A 16 -29.15 14.48 12.07
CA GLU A 16 -28.59 14.77 10.74
C GLU A 16 -27.06 14.72 10.75
N ALA A 17 -26.42 15.26 11.79
CA ALA A 17 -24.98 15.21 11.95
C ALA A 17 -24.47 13.77 12.08
N VAL A 18 -25.16 12.93 12.85
CA VAL A 18 -24.86 11.50 12.98
C VAL A 18 -25.00 10.77 11.64
N ALA A 19 -26.08 11.02 10.90
CA ALA A 19 -26.31 10.42 9.59
C ALA A 19 -25.21 10.80 8.58
N ILE A 20 -24.81 12.08 8.56
CA ILE A 20 -23.72 12.57 7.70
C ILE A 20 -22.39 11.91 8.07
N ALA A 21 -22.05 11.87 9.36
CA ALA A 21 -20.80 11.26 9.83
C ALA A 21 -20.74 9.76 9.51
N ALA A 22 -21.85 9.04 9.67
CA ALA A 22 -21.97 7.63 9.33
C ALA A 22 -21.78 7.39 7.83
N ALA A 23 -22.42 8.20 6.98
CA ALA A 23 -22.27 8.11 5.52
C ALA A 23 -20.82 8.35 5.07
N ILE A 24 -20.17 9.40 5.59
CA ILE A 24 -18.76 9.70 5.30
C ILE A 24 -17.88 8.53 5.72
N THR A 25 -18.09 8.00 6.92
CA THR A 25 -17.32 6.87 7.44
C THR A 25 -17.48 5.61 6.58
N ALA A 26 -18.71 5.32 6.15
CA ALA A 26 -19.01 4.16 5.31
C ALA A 26 -18.43 4.29 3.89
N MET A 27 -18.37 5.50 3.35
CA MET A 27 -17.82 5.77 2.02
C MET A 27 -16.30 5.91 2.01
N TRP A 28 -15.66 6.07 3.18
CA TRP A 28 -14.23 6.30 3.23
C TRP A 28 -13.45 5.04 2.82
N PRO A 29 -12.52 5.14 1.85
CA PRO A 29 -11.67 4.02 1.47
C PRO A 29 -10.89 3.54 2.68
N GLN A 30 -11.07 2.28 3.06
CA GLN A 30 -10.25 1.69 4.09
C GLN A 30 -8.85 1.41 3.50
N PRO A 31 -7.77 1.72 4.23
CA PRO A 31 -6.45 1.34 3.79
C PRO A 31 -6.42 -0.18 3.64
N TYR A 32 -6.00 -0.64 2.45
CA TYR A 32 -5.78 -2.07 2.23
C TYR A 32 -4.59 -2.51 3.10
N ASN A 33 -4.90 -3.16 4.21
CA ASN A 33 -3.91 -3.91 4.96
C ASN A 33 -3.75 -5.26 4.25
N ALA A 34 -2.68 -5.39 3.46
CA ALA A 34 -2.31 -6.68 2.91
C ALA A 34 -2.22 -7.69 4.07
N PRO A 35 -2.79 -8.91 3.93
CA PRO A 35 -2.53 -9.97 4.87
C PRO A 35 -1.01 -10.09 5.05
N GLN A 36 -0.54 -10.10 6.29
CA GLN A 36 0.82 -10.57 6.59
C GLN A 36 0.82 -12.06 6.26
N ASP A 37 1.09 -12.39 4.99
CA ASP A 37 1.44 -13.76 4.64
C ASP A 37 2.66 -14.12 5.49
N SER A 38 2.50 -15.06 6.41
CA SER A 38 3.59 -15.65 7.19
C SER A 38 4.53 -16.50 6.34
N SER A 39 4.46 -16.38 5.01
CA SER A 39 5.37 -17.03 4.11
C SER A 39 6.70 -16.29 4.14
N PRO A 40 7.81 -16.94 4.51
CA PRO A 40 9.11 -16.29 4.50
C PRO A 40 9.37 -15.75 3.09
N ALA A 41 9.79 -14.48 3.01
CA ALA A 41 10.16 -13.80 1.79
C ALA A 41 11.23 -14.61 1.03
N GLN A 42 10.77 -15.51 0.16
CA GLN A 42 11.60 -16.27 -0.75
C GLN A 42 11.02 -16.20 -2.17
N SER A 43 10.56 -15.01 -2.58
CA SER A 43 10.75 -14.65 -3.98
C SER A 43 12.23 -14.27 -4.12
N ALA A 44 13.10 -15.27 -4.18
CA ALA A 44 14.43 -15.09 -4.71
C ALA A 44 14.27 -14.76 -6.20
N TRP A 45 13.91 -13.51 -6.50
CA TRP A 45 13.99 -12.96 -7.84
C TRP A 45 15.48 -12.83 -8.15
N ARG A 46 16.07 -13.95 -8.54
CA ARG A 46 17.41 -13.94 -9.07
C ARG A 46 17.25 -13.35 -10.45
N PHE A 47 17.74 -12.13 -10.61
CA PHE A 47 17.99 -11.55 -11.93
C PHE A 47 18.52 -12.67 -12.81
N SER A 48 17.82 -12.99 -13.91
CA SER A 48 18.29 -13.95 -14.90
C SER A 48 19.51 -13.32 -15.56
N GLY A 49 20.64 -13.38 -14.87
CA GLY A 49 21.92 -12.91 -15.35
C GLY A 49 22.23 -13.67 -16.62
N ARG A 50 21.88 -13.06 -17.74
CA ARG A 50 22.27 -13.36 -19.11
C ARG A 50 22.08 -14.82 -19.50
N TRP A 51 20.84 -15.17 -19.85
CA TRP A 51 20.53 -16.46 -20.50
C TRP A 51 21.30 -16.68 -21.82
N TRP A 52 21.83 -15.61 -22.43
CA TRP A 52 22.71 -15.66 -23.60
C TRP A 52 24.21 -15.79 -23.27
N ASP A 53 24.62 -15.75 -21.99
CA ASP A 53 26.03 -15.85 -21.62
C ASP A 53 26.43 -17.31 -21.40
N THR A 54 27.19 -17.86 -22.35
CA THR A 54 27.65 -19.25 -22.32
C THR A 54 28.87 -19.43 -21.41
N ASN A 55 29.54 -18.35 -21.00
CA ASN A 55 30.77 -18.44 -20.21
C ASN A 55 30.50 -19.05 -18.83
N ALA A 56 31.18 -20.16 -18.52
CA ALA A 56 31.03 -20.85 -17.24
C ALA A 56 31.71 -20.12 -16.07
N ILE A 57 32.65 -19.20 -16.36
CA ILE A 57 33.41 -18.46 -15.37
C ILE A 57 32.58 -17.33 -14.75
N SER A 58 31.79 -16.60 -15.55
CA SER A 58 30.90 -15.52 -15.06
C SER A 58 29.79 -16.04 -14.14
N ARG A 59 29.42 -17.33 -14.29
CA ARG A 59 28.38 -18.00 -13.50
C ARG A 59 28.82 -18.48 -12.11
N ARG A 60 30.11 -18.44 -11.78
CA ARG A 60 30.58 -18.88 -10.46
C ARG A 60 30.44 -17.75 -9.45
N ARG A 61 29.55 -17.92 -8.46
CA ARG A 61 29.57 -17.10 -7.23
C ARG A 61 30.90 -17.38 -6.52
N ARG A 62 31.80 -16.39 -6.46
CA ARG A 62 33.03 -16.53 -5.65
C ARG A 62 32.63 -16.74 -4.18
N PRO A 63 33.19 -17.74 -3.49
CA PRO A 63 33.07 -17.82 -2.03
C PRO A 63 33.81 -16.62 -1.43
N GLY A 64 33.13 -15.81 -0.60
CA GLY A 64 33.73 -14.69 0.12
C GLY A 64 33.10 -13.30 -0.12
N ALA A 65 31.93 -13.20 -0.75
CA ALA A 65 31.13 -11.98 -0.81
C ALA A 65 29.77 -12.19 -0.12
#